data_AF-A0A8H4VZ53-F1
#
_entry.id   AF-A0A8H4VZ53-F1
#
_cell.length_a   1.000
_cell.length_b   1.000
_cell.length_c   1.000
_cell.angle_alpha   90.00
_cell.angle_beta   90.00
_cell.angle_gamma   90.00
#
_symmetry.space_group_name_H-M   'P 1'
#
loop_
_entity.id
_entity.type
_entity.pdbx_description
1 polymer ?
#
loop_
_entity_poly.entity_id
_entity_poly.type
_entity_poly.pdbx_seq_one_letter_code
_entity_poly.pdbx_strand_id
1 'polypeptide(L)'
;MARIERLYHQTGGRQVGIVFLLQEESPSSNGTIAYMDLQASLLSSFEVPIIPLYSLSSLQPTLFTFQRQLVGTRKTISTSIPQVYPGTTLLPYCTLNPPLGDHPRNILSDICHSMPELAQAATTPDGKAALENILPGQGRALFDDITGFWEQEFFTGE
;
A
#
# COMPACT_ATOMS: atom_id res chain seq x y z
N MET A 1 -7.77 -8.28 19.15
CA MET A 1 -7.05 -9.00 18.07
C MET A 1 -7.29 -10.51 18.08
N ALA A 2 -7.07 -11.24 19.19
CA ALA A 2 -7.21 -12.71 19.24
C ALA A 2 -8.51 -13.30 18.65
N ARG A 3 -9.65 -12.58 18.69
CA ARG A 3 -10.90 -13.01 18.06
C ARG A 3 -10.87 -12.98 16.53
N ILE A 4 -10.27 -11.94 15.94
CA ILE A 4 -10.17 -11.76 14.49
C ILE A 4 -9.15 -12.75 13.93
N GLU A 5 -8.02 -12.89 14.61
CA GLU A 5 -6.99 -13.89 14.28
C GLU A 5 -7.56 -15.32 14.34
N ARG A 6 -8.25 -15.67 15.43
CA ARG A 6 -8.92 -16.97 15.55
C ARG A 6 -9.95 -17.18 14.43
N LEU A 7 -10.72 -16.15 14.08
CA LEU A 7 -11.67 -16.22 12.98
C LEU A 7 -10.94 -16.46 11.65
N TYR A 8 -9.86 -15.74 11.38
CA TYR A 8 -9.07 -15.87 10.15
C TYR A 8 -8.51 -17.29 9.94
N HIS A 9 -8.09 -17.96 11.02
CA HIS A 9 -7.58 -19.33 10.98
C HIS A 9 -8.66 -20.41 10.93
N GLN A 10 -9.94 -20.06 11.05
CA GLN A 10 -11.03 -21.02 10.85
C GLN A 10 -11.32 -21.23 9.35
N THR A 11 -11.91 -22.38 9.02
CA THR A 11 -12.36 -22.67 7.65
C THR A 11 -13.34 -21.60 7.18
N GLY A 12 -13.00 -20.91 6.09
CA GLY A 12 -13.78 -19.78 5.57
C GLY A 12 -13.49 -18.42 6.20
N GLY A 13 -12.66 -18.36 7.24
CA GLY A 13 -12.26 -17.14 7.94
C GLY A 13 -11.56 -16.08 7.07
N ARG A 14 -10.91 -16.54 6.00
CA ARG A 14 -10.27 -15.69 4.99
C ARG A 14 -11.24 -15.08 3.97
N GLN A 15 -12.50 -15.52 3.97
CA GLN A 15 -13.55 -15.04 3.05
C GLN A 15 -14.58 -14.18 3.79
N VAL A 16 -14.10 -13.41 4.78
CA VAL A 16 -14.93 -12.55 5.63
C VAL A 16 -14.52 -11.10 5.41
N GLY A 17 -15.49 -10.19 5.46
CA GLY A 17 -15.25 -8.75 5.56
C GLY A 17 -15.74 -8.20 6.89
N ILE A 18 -15.08 -7.18 7.41
CA ILE A 18 -15.48 -6.49 8.63
C ILE A 18 -16.20 -5.21 8.22
N VAL A 19 -17.42 -4.99 8.71
CA VAL A 19 -18.10 -3.69 8.60
C VAL A 19 -17.93 -2.95 9.91
N PHE A 20 -17.41 -1.72 9.86
CA PHE A 20 -17.09 -0.93 11.03
C PHE A 20 -17.94 0.34 11.07
N LEU A 21 -18.76 0.52 12.11
CA LEU A 21 -19.59 1.72 12.28
C LEU A 21 -18.75 2.85 12.89
N LEU A 22 -18.55 3.93 12.14
CA LEU A 22 -17.74 5.10 12.54
C LEU A 22 -18.46 6.00 13.54
N GLN A 23 -19.78 6.12 13.42
CA GLN A 23 -20.57 7.00 14.28
C GLN A 23 -21.58 6.16 15.07
N GLU A 24 -21.28 6.01 16.36
CA GLU A 24 -22.27 5.62 17.36
C GLU A 24 -22.70 6.92 18.07
N GLU A 25 -23.96 7.03 18.48
CA GLU A 25 -24.54 8.27 19.02
C GLU A 25 -23.89 8.81 20.32
N SER A 26 -22.75 8.23 20.73
CA SER A 26 -22.01 8.67 21.91
C SER A 26 -20.99 9.78 21.54
N PRO A 27 -21.04 10.95 22.20
CA PRO A 27 -20.12 12.06 21.94
C PRO A 27 -18.68 11.83 22.44
N SER A 28 -18.38 10.66 23.01
CA SER A 28 -17.12 10.40 23.73
C SER A 28 -16.09 9.57 22.95
N SER A 29 -16.47 9.00 21.81
CA SER A 29 -15.64 8.07 21.04
C SER A 29 -15.51 8.55 19.59
N ASN A 30 -14.29 8.86 19.17
CA ASN A 30 -14.01 9.16 17.78
C ASN A 30 -13.84 7.84 17.01
N GLY A 31 -14.93 7.30 16.46
CA GLY A 31 -14.91 6.01 15.76
C GLY A 31 -13.96 5.98 14.55
N THR A 32 -13.58 7.14 14.01
CA THR A 32 -12.51 7.25 13.00
C THR A 32 -11.14 6.84 13.55
N ILE A 33 -10.80 7.23 14.79
CA ILE A 33 -9.55 6.81 15.43
C ILE A 33 -9.57 5.31 15.67
N ALA A 34 -10.65 4.78 16.24
CA ALA A 34 -10.79 3.35 16.48
C ALA A 34 -10.75 2.52 15.18
N TYR A 35 -11.28 3.07 14.09
CA TYR A 35 -11.17 2.47 12.77
C TYR A 35 -9.72 2.46 12.24
N MET A 36 -9.00 3.58 12.37
CA MET A 36 -7.58 3.67 11.98
C MET A 36 -6.72 2.71 12.79
N ASP A 37 -6.93 2.63 14.11
CA ASP A 37 -6.22 1.69 14.99
C ASP A 37 -6.48 0.24 14.56
N LEU A 38 -7.74 -0.09 14.24
CA LEU A 38 -8.09 -1.41 13.73
C LEU A 38 -7.42 -1.69 12.38
N GLN A 39 -7.41 -0.74 11.44
CA GLN A 39 -6.73 -0.90 10.16
C GLN A 39 -5.22 -1.15 10.37
N ALA A 40 -4.55 -0.32 11.15
CA ALA A 40 -3.12 -0.44 11.43
C ALA A 40 -2.76 -1.79 12.05
N SER A 41 -3.61 -2.27 12.98
CA SER A 41 -3.39 -3.55 13.66
C SER A 41 -3.56 -4.79 12.76
N LEU A 42 -4.32 -4.67 11.66
CA LEU A 42 -4.61 -5.79 10.76
C LEU A 42 -3.77 -5.74 9.47
N LEU A 43 -3.26 -4.56 9.10
CA LEU A 43 -2.54 -4.30 7.84
C LEU A 43 -1.36 -5.25 7.59
N SER A 44 -0.67 -5.67 8.65
CA SER A 44 0.55 -6.50 8.56
C SER A 44 0.27 -8.01 8.55
N SER A 45 -0.92 -8.44 9.00
CA SER A 45 -1.15 -9.83 9.40
C SER A 45 -2.33 -10.50 8.68
N PHE A 46 -3.30 -9.73 8.18
CA PHE A 46 -4.54 -10.30 7.63
C PHE A 46 -5.07 -9.53 6.43
N GLU A 47 -5.38 -10.25 5.35
CA GLU A 47 -6.05 -9.72 4.15
C GLU A 47 -7.59 -9.65 4.34
N VAL A 48 -8.06 -9.08 5.44
CA VAL A 48 -9.49 -8.95 5.73
C VAL A 48 -9.95 -7.53 5.38
N PRO A 49 -10.84 -7.33 4.39
CA PRO A 49 -11.32 -6.00 4.04
C PRO A 49 -12.14 -5.42 5.20
N ILE A 50 -11.84 -4.18 5.56
CA ILE A 50 -12.58 -3.41 6.57
C ILE A 50 -13.32 -2.29 5.84
N ILE A 51 -14.64 -2.31 5.93
CA ILE A 51 -15.54 -1.38 5.25
C ILE A 51 -16.07 -0.39 6.30
N PRO A 52 -15.69 0.90 6.23
CA PRO A 52 -16.23 1.90 7.11
C PRO A 52 -17.69 2.19 6.77
N LEU A 53 -18.50 2.35 7.80
CA LEU A 53 -19.91 2.65 7.72
C LEU A 53 -20.19 3.90 8.54
N TYR A 54 -20.69 4.96 7.92
CA TYR A 54 -20.96 6.21 8.63
C TYR A 54 -22.24 6.14 9.47
N SER A 55 -23.26 5.46 8.96
CA SER A 55 -24.53 5.28 9.65
C SER A 55 -25.17 3.94 9.29
N LEU A 56 -26.05 3.43 10.16
CA LEU A 56 -26.81 2.22 9.85
C LEU A 56 -27.70 2.37 8.61
N SER A 57 -28.21 3.59 8.33
CA SER A 57 -28.98 3.88 7.12
C SER A 57 -28.16 3.69 5.83
N SER A 58 -26.84 3.80 5.91
CA SER A 58 -25.94 3.56 4.78
C SER A 58 -25.56 2.08 4.56
N LEU A 59 -25.99 1.15 5.42
CA LEU A 59 -25.54 -0.26 5.36
C LEU A 59 -25.89 -0.92 4.03
N GLN A 60 -27.17 -0.87 3.65
CA GLN A 60 -27.65 -1.48 2.42
C GLN A 60 -26.98 -0.90 1.16
N PRO A 61 -26.92 0.44 0.95
CA PRO A 61 -26.25 0.99 -0.23
C PRO A 61 -24.74 0.71 -0.25
N THR A 62 -24.06 0.69 0.90
CA THR A 62 -22.63 0.35 1.00
C THR A 62 -22.39 -1.11 0.61
N LEU A 63 -23.17 -2.05 1.15
CA LEU A 63 -23.04 -3.48 0.81
C LEU A 63 -23.35 -3.75 -0.67
N PHE A 64 -24.37 -3.08 -1.22
CA PHE A 64 -24.70 -3.21 -2.64
C PHE A 64 -23.56 -2.72 -3.55
N THR A 65 -22.95 -1.59 -3.19
CA THR A 65 -21.80 -1.04 -3.92
C THR A 65 -20.61 -1.98 -3.83
N PHE A 66 -20.30 -2.49 -2.65
CA PHE A 66 -19.23 -3.45 -2.43
C PHE A 66 -19.43 -4.74 -3.23
N GLN A 67 -20.66 -5.30 -3.23
CA GLN A 67 -20.97 -6.49 -4.02
C GLN A 67 -20.80 -6.22 -5.52
N ARG A 68 -21.26 -5.08 -6.04
CA ARG A 68 -21.05 -4.71 -7.45
C ARG A 68 -19.57 -4.59 -7.79
N GLN A 69 -18.77 -3.99 -6.91
CA GLN A 69 -17.33 -3.90 -7.09
C GLN A 69 -16.70 -5.28 -7.15
N LEU A 70 -17.01 -6.18 -6.20
CA LEU A 70 -16.51 -7.57 -6.20
C LEU A 70 -16.85 -8.33 -7.49
N VAL A 71 -18.08 -8.21 -7.98
CA VAL A 71 -18.49 -8.85 -9.25
C VAL A 71 -17.76 -8.22 -10.45
N GLY A 72 -17.57 -6.90 -10.42
CA GLY A 72 -16.79 -6.17 -11.42
C GLY A 72 -15.32 -6.60 -11.45
N THR A 73 -14.67 -6.71 -10.29
CA THR A 73 -13.28 -7.18 -10.18
C THR A 73 -13.13 -8.63 -10.62
N ARG A 74 -14.10 -9.49 -10.29
CA ARG A 74 -14.08 -10.89 -10.72
C ARG A 74 -14.16 -11.03 -12.24
N LYS A 75 -14.91 -10.15 -12.91
CA LYS A 75 -14.97 -10.09 -14.39
C LYS A 75 -13.66 -9.59 -14.99
N THR A 76 -13.00 -8.60 -14.38
CA THR A 76 -11.70 -8.09 -14.89
C THR A 76 -10.54 -9.06 -14.63
N ILE A 77 -10.56 -9.84 -13.54
CA ILE A 77 -9.55 -10.89 -13.27
C ILE A 77 -9.61 -12.01 -14.31
N SER A 78 -10.77 -12.26 -14.92
CA SER A 78 -10.91 -13.27 -15.98
C SER A 78 -10.35 -12.82 -17.34
N THR A 79 -9.99 -11.54 -17.49
CA THR A 79 -9.42 -10.96 -18.71
C THR A 79 -8.10 -10.29 -18.37
N SER A 80 -7.01 -11.06 -18.35
CA SER A 80 -5.61 -10.64 -18.60
C SER A 80 -5.25 -9.13 -18.50
N ILE A 81 -5.56 -8.45 -17.40
CA ILE A 81 -4.94 -7.17 -17.07
C ILE A 81 -3.79 -7.53 -16.12
N PRO A 82 -2.52 -7.23 -16.46
CA PRO A 82 -1.43 -7.44 -15.52
C PRO A 82 -1.82 -6.71 -14.23
N GLN A 83 -1.82 -7.44 -13.10
CA GLN A 83 -1.90 -6.82 -11.79
C GLN A 83 -0.79 -5.79 -11.73
N VAL A 84 -1.13 -4.51 -11.89
CA VAL A 84 -0.16 -3.43 -11.80
C VAL A 84 0.28 -3.41 -10.34
N TYR A 85 1.47 -3.96 -10.08
CA TYR A 85 2.01 -4.03 -8.74
C TYR A 85 2.08 -2.60 -8.21
N PRO A 86 1.44 -2.26 -7.08
CA PRO A 86 1.35 -0.88 -6.58
C PRO A 86 2.72 -0.19 -6.52
N GLY A 87 3.78 -0.94 -6.22
CA GLY A 87 5.16 -0.46 -6.26
C GLY A 87 5.58 0.09 -7.64
N THR A 88 5.21 -0.57 -8.74
CA THR A 88 5.55 -0.09 -10.10
C THR A 88 4.79 1.17 -10.52
N THR A 89 3.66 1.46 -9.89
CA THR A 89 2.88 2.69 -10.11
C THR A 89 3.48 3.87 -9.33
N LEU A 90 4.00 3.61 -8.13
CA LEU A 90 4.55 4.64 -7.25
C LEU A 90 6.03 4.97 -7.55
N LEU A 91 6.77 4.02 -8.12
CA LEU A 91 8.19 4.15 -8.42
C LEU A 91 8.60 5.45 -9.15
N PRO A 92 7.83 5.97 -10.14
CA PRO A 92 8.17 7.24 -10.79
C PRO A 92 8.24 8.43 -9.84
N TYR A 93 7.59 8.37 -8.69
CA TYR A 93 7.50 9.46 -7.72
C TYR A 93 8.50 9.31 -6.56
N CYS A 94 9.32 8.25 -6.55
CA CYS A 94 10.33 8.01 -5.53
C CYS A 94 11.64 8.76 -5.82
N THR A 95 11.53 10.06 -6.11
CA THR A 95 12.62 10.96 -6.50
C THR A 95 12.25 12.39 -6.15
N LEU A 96 13.22 13.26 -5.87
CA LEU A 96 12.95 14.62 -5.37
C LEU A 96 12.22 15.51 -6.37
N ASN A 97 12.62 15.54 -7.64
CA ASN A 97 11.93 16.16 -8.79
C ASN A 97 12.87 16.14 -10.02
N PRO A 98 12.42 15.84 -11.26
CA PRO A 98 11.08 15.45 -11.70
C PRO A 98 10.81 13.93 -11.56
N PRO A 99 9.59 13.45 -11.83
CA PRO A 99 9.30 12.01 -11.84
C PRO A 99 10.24 11.22 -12.76
N LEU A 100 10.57 10.00 -12.38
CA LEU A 100 11.45 9.12 -13.15
C LEU A 100 10.86 8.85 -14.54
N GLY A 101 11.69 8.97 -15.57
CA GLY A 101 11.34 8.51 -16.91
C GLY A 101 11.22 6.99 -16.99
N ASP A 102 10.73 6.49 -18.13
CA ASP A 102 10.47 5.05 -18.31
C ASP A 102 11.73 4.19 -18.16
N HIS A 103 12.88 4.67 -18.64
CA HIS A 103 14.13 3.90 -18.59
C HIS A 103 14.66 3.66 -17.16
N PRO A 104 14.89 4.69 -16.30
CA PRO A 104 15.31 4.47 -14.91
C PRO A 104 14.26 3.71 -14.10
N ARG A 105 12.98 3.97 -14.34
CA ARG A 105 11.88 3.24 -13.70
C ARG A 105 11.97 1.73 -13.98
N ASN A 106 12.17 1.34 -15.24
CA ASN A 106 12.24 -0.08 -15.61
C ASN A 106 13.45 -0.77 -14.98
N ILE A 107 14.62 -0.10 -14.98
CA ILE A 107 15.84 -0.62 -14.35
C ILE A 107 15.61 -0.84 -12.85
N LEU A 108 15.04 0.15 -12.16
CA LEU A 108 14.79 0.05 -10.72
C LEU A 108 13.74 -1.02 -10.41
N SER A 109 12.71 -1.21 -11.24
CA SER A 109 11.74 -2.29 -11.02
C SER A 109 12.30 -3.69 -11.26
N ASP A 110 13.32 -3.82 -12.12
CA ASP A 110 13.98 -5.10 -12.38
C ASP A 110 14.92 -5.50 -11.24
N ILE A 111 15.44 -4.54 -10.48
CA ILE A 111 16.47 -4.77 -9.46
C ILE A 111 15.91 -4.68 -8.04
N CYS A 112 15.01 -3.73 -7.80
CA CYS A 112 14.32 -3.57 -6.53
C CYS A 112 12.90 -4.10 -6.68
N HIS A 113 12.64 -5.27 -6.11
CA HIS A 113 11.34 -5.94 -6.21
C HIS A 113 10.31 -5.38 -5.21
N SER A 114 10.74 -4.49 -4.32
CA SER A 114 9.87 -3.83 -3.34
C SER A 114 10.35 -2.42 -2.95
N MET A 115 9.44 -1.60 -2.41
CA MET A 115 9.77 -0.25 -1.92
C MET A 115 10.77 -0.27 -0.74
N PRO A 116 10.66 -1.17 0.25
CA PRO A 116 11.67 -1.27 1.31
C PRO A 116 13.06 -1.62 0.79
N GLU A 117 13.15 -2.49 -0.21
CA GLU A 117 14.43 -2.86 -0.83
C GLU A 117 15.06 -1.66 -1.56
N LEU A 118 14.25 -0.88 -2.28
CA LEU A 118 14.71 0.37 -2.90
C LEU A 118 15.16 1.39 -1.85
N ALA A 119 14.41 1.55 -0.75
CA ALA A 119 14.76 2.47 0.32
C ALA A 119 16.08 2.07 1.01
N GLN A 120 16.28 0.78 1.27
CA GLN A 120 17.54 0.25 1.82
C GLN A 120 18.70 0.44 0.84
N ALA A 121 18.48 0.18 -0.45
CA ALA A 121 19.49 0.43 -1.48
C ALA A 121 19.86 1.92 -1.54
N ALA A 122 18.88 2.82 -1.45
CA ALA A 122 19.08 4.26 -1.54
C ALA A 122 19.68 4.90 -0.27
N THR A 123 19.64 4.23 0.89
CA THR A 123 20.09 4.78 2.18
C THR A 123 21.37 4.13 2.72
N THR A 124 21.71 2.90 2.29
CA THR A 124 22.93 2.21 2.73
C THR A 124 24.15 2.55 1.85
N PRO A 125 25.37 2.58 2.41
CA PRO A 125 26.58 2.85 1.61
C PRO A 125 26.79 1.85 0.48
N ASP A 126 26.61 0.55 0.76
CA ASP A 126 26.76 -0.52 -0.23
C ASP A 126 25.66 -0.47 -1.29
N GLY A 127 24.42 -0.19 -0.88
CA GLY A 127 23.29 -0.02 -1.78
C GLY A 127 23.45 1.17 -2.72
N LYS A 128 23.94 2.31 -2.21
CA LYS A 128 24.23 3.51 -2.99
C LYS A 128 25.31 3.25 -4.04
N ALA A 129 26.39 2.55 -3.65
CA ALA A 129 27.43 2.14 -4.58
C ALA A 129 26.87 1.19 -5.67
N ALA A 130 25.97 0.28 -5.32
CA ALA A 130 25.30 -0.57 -6.31
C ALA A 130 24.41 0.24 -7.26
N LEU A 131 23.55 1.12 -6.74
CA LEU A 131 22.66 1.98 -7.51
C LEU A 131 23.42 2.90 -8.48
N GLU A 132 24.55 3.46 -8.05
CA GLU A 132 25.41 4.29 -8.89
C GLU A 132 25.98 3.49 -10.09
N ASN A 133 26.35 2.22 -9.86
CA ASN A 133 26.83 1.33 -10.92
C ASN A 133 25.72 0.86 -11.87
N ILE A 134 24.47 0.84 -11.40
CA ILE A 134 23.28 0.34 -12.11
C ILE A 134 22.62 1.41 -12.99
N LEU A 135 22.79 2.69 -12.65
CA LEU A 135 22.28 3.84 -13.42
C LEU A 135 23.40 4.54 -14.24
N PRO A 136 24.27 3.83 -14.99
CA PRO A 136 25.36 4.50 -15.69
C PRO A 136 24.79 5.33 -16.84
N GLY A 137 25.14 6.62 -16.86
CA GLY A 137 24.83 7.53 -17.96
C GLY A 137 23.54 8.35 -17.85
N GLN A 138 22.73 8.19 -16.79
CA GLN A 138 21.55 9.04 -16.57
C GLN A 138 21.82 10.33 -15.78
N GLY A 139 23.09 10.56 -15.42
CA GLY A 139 23.56 11.77 -14.75
C GLY A 139 23.54 11.64 -13.23
N ARG A 140 24.59 12.16 -12.58
CA ARG A 140 24.75 12.15 -11.12
C ARG A 140 23.56 12.77 -10.38
N ALA A 141 22.90 13.76 -11.01
CA ALA A 141 21.71 14.42 -10.49
C ALA A 141 20.56 13.44 -10.21
N LEU A 142 20.26 12.50 -11.11
CA LEU A 142 19.17 11.55 -10.91
C LEU A 142 19.42 10.62 -9.71
N PHE A 143 20.67 10.19 -9.56
CA PHE A 143 21.09 9.38 -8.42
C PHE A 143 20.96 10.17 -7.11
N ASP A 144 21.43 11.42 -7.09
CA ASP A 144 21.32 12.31 -5.93
C ASP A 144 19.84 12.58 -5.59
N ASP A 145 18.96 12.71 -6.59
CA ASP A 145 17.51 12.94 -6.39
C ASP A 145 16.80 11.71 -5.81
N ILE A 146 17.12 10.49 -6.28
CA ILE A 146 16.54 9.25 -5.75
C ILE A 146 17.02 9.03 -4.31
N THR A 147 18.33 9.16 -4.06
CA THR A 147 18.90 8.95 -2.74
C THR A 147 18.42 10.01 -1.75
N GLY A 148 18.38 11.28 -2.17
CA GLY A 148 17.86 12.38 -1.34
C GLY A 148 16.39 12.23 -0.98
N PHE A 149 15.55 11.70 -1.89
CA PHE A 149 14.16 11.39 -1.58
C PHE A 149 14.06 10.36 -0.46
N TRP A 150 14.76 9.23 -0.58
CA TRP A 150 14.70 8.17 0.42
C TRP A 150 15.41 8.53 1.73
N GLU A 151 16.44 9.36 1.71
CA GLU A 151 17.03 9.90 2.95
C GLU A 151 16.04 10.79 3.71
N GLN A 152 15.24 11.59 3.01
CA GLN A 152 14.18 12.37 3.65
C GLN A 152 13.09 11.46 4.20
N GLU A 153 12.51 10.60 3.36
CA GLU A 153 11.35 9.77 3.71
C GLU A 153 11.66 8.65 4.71
N PHE A 154 12.85 8.03 4.64
CA PHE A 154 13.19 6.88 5.48
C PHE A 154 13.62 7.26 6.89
N PHE A 155 14.22 8.43 7.09
CA PHE A 155 14.68 8.90 8.40
C PHE A 155 13.69 9.87 9.10
N THR A 156 12.69 10.40 8.40
CA THR A 156 11.62 11.21 9.03
C THR A 156 10.41 10.38 9.49
N GLY A 157 10.44 9.06 9.28
CA GLY A 157 9.36 8.13 9.64
C GLY A 157 9.40 7.52 11.05
N GLU A 158 10.27 8.01 11.96
CA GLU A 158 10.26 7.64 13.39
C GLU A 158 9.39 8.57 14.25
#